data_AF-A0AAU9N3A1-F1
#
_entry.id   AF-A0AAU9N3A1-F1
#
_cell.length_a   1.000
_cell.length_b   1.000
_cell.length_c   1.000
_cell.angle_alpha   90.00
_cell.angle_beta   90.00
_cell.angle_gamma   90.00
#
_symmetry.space_group_name_H-M   'P 1'
#
loop_
_entity.id
_entity.type
_entity.pdbx_description
1 polymer ?
#
loop_
_entity_poly.entity_id
_entity_poly.type
_entity_poly.pdbx_seq_one_letter_code
_entity_poly.pdbx_strand_id
1 'polypeptide(L)'
;MAELGRLLIYEASRDWLPTISGEIQSPLGPATVEFIDPREPVAVVPNLRVGLALAEHAASILPATKTYHLGICSVTPRFSAWRRIFLEKRAWRSSIQKQGA
;
A
#
# COMPACT_ATOMS: atom_id res chain seq x y z
N MET A 1 4.30 12.66 11.04
CA MET A 1 4.09 11.82 9.84
C MET A 1 2.64 11.44 9.69
N ALA A 2 2.01 10.99 10.79
CA ALA A 2 0.57 10.81 10.97
C ALA A 2 -0.35 11.78 10.20
N GLU A 3 -0.20 13.09 10.40
CA GLU A 3 -1.11 14.08 9.78
C GLU A 3 -0.99 14.14 8.24
N LEU A 4 0.22 14.01 7.72
CA LEU A 4 0.42 13.88 6.27
C LEU A 4 -0.23 12.60 5.74
N GLY A 5 -0.15 11.50 6.49
CA GLY A 5 -0.85 10.27 6.16
C GLY A 5 -2.36 10.44 6.13
N ARG A 6 -2.91 11.15 7.12
CA ARG A 6 -4.34 11.48 7.18
C ARG A 6 -4.80 12.24 5.93
N LEU A 7 -4.05 13.26 5.52
CA LEU A 7 -4.37 14.06 4.34
C LEU A 7 -4.24 13.24 3.04
N LEU A 8 -3.17 12.46 2.90
CA LEU A 8 -2.98 11.60 1.72
C LEU A 8 -4.07 10.54 1.60
N ILE A 9 -4.47 9.93 2.72
CA ILE A 9 -5.54 8.94 2.76
C ILE A 9 -6.88 9.61 2.43
N TYR A 10 -7.15 10.82 2.95
CA TYR A 10 -8.35 11.58 2.60
C TYR A 10 -8.45 11.82 1.10
N GLU A 11 -7.41 12.39 0.49
CA GLU A 11 -7.37 12.67 -0.95
C GLU A 11 -7.47 11.39 -1.79
N ALA A 12 -6.77 10.32 -1.39
CA ALA A 12 -6.88 9.02 -2.07
C ALA A 12 -8.27 8.40 -1.91
N SER A 13 -8.97 8.70 -0.81
CA SER A 13 -10.25 8.07 -0.48
C SER A 13 -11.49 8.77 -1.05
N ARG A 14 -11.35 10.01 -1.50
CA ARG A 14 -12.46 10.92 -1.74
C ARG A 14 -13.49 10.42 -2.76
N ASP A 15 -13.03 9.86 -3.86
CA ASP A 15 -13.89 9.60 -5.03
C ASP A 15 -14.25 8.12 -5.23
N TRP A 16 -13.70 7.21 -4.41
CA TRP A 16 -13.82 5.75 -4.65
C TRP A 16 -14.67 5.02 -3.62
N LEU A 17 -15.08 5.67 -2.53
CA LEU A 17 -15.82 5.01 -1.45
C LEU A 17 -17.22 4.61 -1.90
N PRO A 18 -17.68 3.39 -1.60
CA PRO A 18 -19.02 2.93 -1.98
C PRO A 18 -20.09 3.71 -1.20
N THR A 19 -21.06 4.28 -1.92
CA THR A 19 -22.16 5.05 -1.32
C THR A 19 -23.51 4.39 -1.54
N ILE A 20 -24.41 4.60 -0.58
CA ILE A 20 -25.82 4.19 -0.62
C ILE A 20 -26.71 5.41 -0.36
N SER A 21 -27.83 5.51 -1.07
CA SER A 21 -28.83 6.55 -0.81
C SER A 21 -29.72 6.16 0.36
N GLY A 22 -30.01 7.11 1.25
CA GLY A 22 -30.93 6.93 2.36
C GLY A 22 -31.73 8.20 2.64
N GLU A 23 -32.75 8.07 3.49
CA GLU A 23 -33.54 9.20 3.98
C GLU A 23 -33.29 9.37 5.47
N ILE A 24 -33.00 10.59 5.92
CA ILE A 24 -32.89 10.94 7.33
C ILE A 24 -33.90 11.99 7.72
N GLN A 25 -34.30 11.94 8.99
CA GLN A 25 -35.03 13.03 9.59
C GLN A 25 -34.05 14.10 10.06
N SER A 26 -34.00 15.22 9.35
CA SER A 26 -33.30 16.41 9.79
C SER A 26 -34.19 17.25 10.72
N PRO A 27 -33.61 18.20 11.49
CA PRO A 27 -34.41 19.14 12.29
C PRO A 27 -35.44 19.94 11.48
N LEU A 28 -35.27 20.06 10.16
CA LEU A 28 -36.16 20.80 9.25
C LEU A 28 -37.09 19.87 8.44
N GLY A 29 -37.03 18.55 8.62
CA GLY A 29 -37.84 17.57 7.89
C GLY A 29 -37.02 16.47 7.21
N PRO A 30 -37.69 15.57 6.44
CA PRO A 30 -37.03 14.46 5.78
C PRO A 30 -36.09 14.96 4.67
N ALA A 31 -34.87 14.43 4.63
CA ALA A 31 -33.85 14.78 3.67
C ALA A 31 -33.20 13.52 3.08
N THR A 32 -33.08 13.48 1.75
CA THR A 32 -32.33 12.45 1.05
C THR A 32 -30.84 12.75 1.14
N VAL A 33 -30.05 11.77 1.58
CA VAL A 33 -28.61 11.91 1.80
C VAL A 33 -27.90 10.63 1.34
N GLU A 34 -26.63 10.78 0.99
CA GLU A 34 -25.76 9.64 0.67
C GLU A 34 -24.91 9.26 1.89
N PHE A 35 -24.84 7.96 2.14
CA PHE A 35 -24.01 7.37 3.18
C PHE A 35 -22.93 6.51 2.56
N ILE A 36 -21.78 6.42 3.21
CA ILE A 36 -20.78 5.41 2.87
C ILE A 36 -21.27 4.07 3.42
N ASP A 37 -21.25 3.01 2.60
CA ASP A 37 -21.73 1.69 3.03
C ASP A 37 -20.80 1.07 4.07
N PRO A 38 -21.25 0.86 5.33
CA PRO A 38 -20.41 0.24 6.36
C PRO A 38 -20.23 -1.27 6.17
N ARG A 39 -20.98 -1.91 5.27
CA ARG A 39 -20.91 -3.36 5.00
C ARG A 39 -19.73 -3.74 4.13
N GLU A 40 -19.17 -2.77 3.40
CA GLU A 40 -18.01 -2.93 2.53
C GLU A 40 -16.79 -2.24 3.15
N PRO A 41 -16.13 -2.87 4.14
CA PRO A 41 -15.04 -2.25 4.88
C PRO A 41 -13.80 -2.04 4.00
N VAL A 42 -13.14 -0.89 4.17
CA VAL A 42 -11.88 -0.60 3.50
C VAL A 42 -10.73 -1.32 4.20
N ALA A 43 -9.96 -2.09 3.42
CA ALA A 43 -8.75 -2.75 3.91
C ALA A 43 -7.52 -1.84 3.76
N VAL A 44 -6.80 -1.60 4.86
CA VAL A 44 -5.58 -0.80 4.87
C VAL A 44 -4.38 -1.72 5.09
N VAL A 45 -3.46 -1.77 4.10
CA VAL A 45 -2.29 -2.66 4.12
C VAL A 45 -0.99 -1.84 4.10
N PRO A 46 -0.48 -1.39 5.27
CA PRO A 46 0.81 -0.70 5.32
C PRO A 46 1.97 -1.68 5.10
N ASN A 47 2.98 -1.22 4.37
CA ASN A 47 4.28 -1.89 4.29
C ASN A 47 5.10 -1.60 5.56
N LEU A 48 5.42 -2.64 6.31
CA LEU A 48 6.27 -2.50 7.50
C LEU A 48 7.75 -2.34 7.10
N ARG A 49 8.48 -1.33 7.61
CA ARG A 49 8.19 -0.42 8.74
C ARG A 49 7.77 0.99 8.34
N VAL A 50 8.09 1.39 7.11
CA VAL A 50 8.01 2.80 6.66
C VAL A 50 6.57 3.28 6.51
N GLY A 51 5.64 2.39 6.15
CA GLY A 51 4.23 2.71 5.97
C GLY A 51 3.42 2.77 7.27
N LEU A 52 3.95 2.28 8.39
CA LEU A 52 3.18 2.23 9.65
C LEU A 52 2.91 3.63 10.21
N ALA A 53 3.91 4.51 10.21
CA ALA A 53 3.79 5.88 10.70
C ALA A 53 2.89 6.77 9.81
N LEU A 54 2.55 6.31 8.60
CA LEU A 54 1.61 6.98 7.69
C LEU A 54 0.18 6.49 7.89
N ALA A 55 0.01 5.19 8.15
CA ALA A 55 -1.29 4.56 8.37
C ALA A 55 -1.86 4.76 9.79
N GLU A 56 -1.10 5.38 10.71
CA GLU A 56 -1.47 5.58 12.12
C GLU A 56 -2.84 6.27 12.29
N HIS A 57 -3.19 7.22 11.40
CA HIS A 57 -4.46 7.97 11.45
C HIS A 57 -5.48 7.52 10.38
N ALA A 58 -5.27 6.37 9.73
CA ALA A 58 -6.16 5.89 8.67
C ALA A 58 -7.60 5.69 9.17
N ALA A 59 -7.76 5.11 10.36
CA ALA A 59 -9.08 4.83 10.96
C ALA A 59 -9.86 6.09 11.37
N SER A 60 -9.21 7.26 11.42
CA SER A 60 -9.89 8.54 11.68
C SER A 60 -10.63 9.08 10.46
N ILE A 61 -10.31 8.59 9.25
CA ILE A 61 -10.85 9.10 7.97
C ILE A 61 -11.66 8.02 7.28
N LEU A 62 -11.18 6.78 7.31
CA LEU A 62 -11.82 5.68 6.61
C LEU A 62 -12.90 5.01 7.48
N PRO A 63 -14.15 4.94 7.00
CA PRO A 63 -15.20 4.23 7.70
C PRO A 63 -14.93 2.72 7.70
N ALA A 64 -15.30 2.05 8.79
CA ALA A 64 -15.24 0.59 8.94
C ALA A 64 -13.89 -0.05 8.52
N THR A 65 -12.76 0.54 8.91
CA THR A 65 -11.42 0.10 8.47
C THR A 65 -11.01 -1.26 9.05
N LYS A 66 -10.45 -2.15 8.21
CA LYS A 66 -9.71 -3.36 8.65
C LYS A 66 -8.23 -3.22 8.30
N THR A 67 -7.35 -3.25 9.31
CA THR A 67 -5.91 -3.11 9.12
C THR A 67 -5.24 -4.49 9.00
N TYR A 68 -4.50 -4.71 7.92
CA TYR A 68 -3.68 -5.90 7.72
C TYR A 68 -2.20 -5.52 7.59
N HIS A 69 -1.32 -6.19 8.31
CA HIS A 69 0.11 -5.86 8.29
C HIS A 69 0.87 -6.76 7.31
N LEU A 70 1.58 -6.16 6.35
CA LEU A 70 2.43 -6.89 5.41
C LEU A 70 3.90 -6.44 5.55
N GLY A 71 4.77 -7.38 5.94
CA GLY A 71 6.21 -7.15 6.03
C GLY A 71 6.92 -7.58 4.76
N ILE A 72 7.21 -6.64 3.85
CA ILE A 72 8.02 -6.90 2.66
C ILE A 72 9.43 -6.37 2.90
N CYS A 73 10.42 -7.25 2.85
CA CYS A 73 11.83 -6.86 2.88
C CYS A 73 12.37 -6.83 1.44
N SER A 74 12.67 -5.64 0.91
CA SER A 74 13.47 -5.54 -0.30
C SER A 74 14.91 -5.93 0.03
N VAL A 75 15.28 -7.18 -0.26
CA VAL A 75 16.70 -7.56 -0.34
C VAL A 75 17.30 -6.72 -1.46
N THR A 76 18.04 -5.68 -1.09
CA THR A 76 18.97 -5.02 -2.00
C THR A 76 20.21 -5.90 -2.02
N PRO A 77 20.50 -6.65 -3.10
CA PRO A 77 21.77 -7.36 -3.18
C PRO A 77 22.89 -6.32 -3.11
N ARG A 78 23.69 -6.39 -2.05
CA ARG A 78 24.90 -5.57 -1.89
C ARG A 78 25.74 -5.71 -3.18
N PHE A 79 26.18 -4.60 -3.76
CA PHE A 79 26.92 -4.54 -5.04
C PHE A 79 28.07 -5.57 -5.17
N SER A 80 28.67 -6.00 -4.04
CA SER A 80 29.69 -7.05 -4.00
C SER A 80 29.19 -8.45 -4.40
N ALA A 81 27.91 -8.77 -4.17
CA ALA A 81 27.29 -10.03 -4.60
C ALA A 81 27.18 -10.09 -6.13
N TRP A 82 26.84 -8.96 -6.76
CA TRP A 82 26.83 -8.84 -8.22
C TRP A 82 28.22 -8.95 -8.82
N ARG A 83 29.25 -8.41 -8.15
CA ARG A 83 30.64 -8.53 -8.61
C ARG A 83 31.08 -9.99 -8.68
N ARG A 84 30.67 -10.83 -7.72
CA ARG A 84 31.00 -12.26 -7.70
C ARG A 84 30.30 -13.03 -8.83
N ILE A 85 28.99 -12.83 -9.00
CA ILE A 85 28.20 -13.47 -10.06
C ILE A 85 28.68 -13.04 -11.45
N PHE A 86 29.03 -11.76 -11.63
CA PHE A 86 29.50 -11.25 -12.90
C PHE A 86 30.92 -11.71 -13.24
N LEU A 87 31.81 -11.82 -12.25
CA LEU A 87 33.15 -12.39 -12.43
C LEU A 87 33.09 -13.88 -12.75
N GLU A 88 32.23 -14.62 -12.06
CA GLU A 88 32.03 -16.06 -12.29
C GLU A 88 31.44 -16.33 -13.69
N LYS A 89 30.45 -15.54 -14.12
CA LYS A 89 29.92 -15.60 -15.51
C LYS A 89 30.97 -15.23 -16.56
N ARG A 90 31.92 -14.34 -16.26
CA ARG A 90 33.00 -13.97 -17.19
C ARG A 90 34.05 -15.08 -17.29
N ALA A 91 34.39 -15.75 -16.18
CA ALA A 91 35.32 -16.87 -16.13
C ALA A 91 34.76 -18.15 -16.77
N TRP A 92 33.46 -18.42 -16.63
CA TRP A 92 32.82 -19.56 -17.30
C TRP A 92 32.78 -19.38 -18.83
N ARG A 93 32.52 -18.15 -19.30
CA ARG A 93 32.46 -17.84 -20.74
C ARG A 93 33.82 -18.00 -21.43
N SER A 94 34.92 -17.68 -20.75
CA SER A 94 36.27 -17.91 -21.27
C SER A 94 36.69 -19.40 -21.24
N SER A 95 36.13 -20.21 -20.34
CA SER A 95 36.35 -21.66 -20.31
C SER A 95 35.66 -22.38 -21.47
N ILE A 96 34.43 -21.99 -21.82
CA ILE A 96 33.71 -22.55 -22.97
C ILE A 96 34.41 -22.23 -24.29
N GLN A 97 34.90 -21.00 -24.45
CA GLN A 97 35.58 -20.60 -25.69
C GLN A 97 36.95 -21.29 -25.89
N LYS A 98 37.55 -21.84 -24.83
CA LYS A 98 38.78 -22.66 -24.92
C LYS A 98 38.54 -24.15 -25.17
N GLN A 99 37.31 -24.63 -25.03
CA GLN A 99 36.96 -26.05 -25.25
C GLN A 99 36.37 -26.30 -26.65
N GLY A 100 36.28 -25.27 -27.50
CA GLY A 100 35.74 -25.34 -28.86
C GLY A 100 36.72 -24.97 -29.97
N ALA A 101 38.04 -25.11 -29.73
CA ALA A 101 39.09 -24.95 -30.74
C ALA A 101 39.98 -26.20 -30.77
#